data_AF-A0A0D5M4C2-F1
#
_entry.id   AF-A0A0D5M4C2-F1
#
_cell.length_a   1.000
_cell.length_b   1.000
_cell.length_c   1.000
_cell.angle_alpha   90.00
_cell.angle_beta   90.00
_cell.angle_gamma   90.00
#
_symmetry.space_group_name_H-M   'P 1'
#
loop_
_entity.id
_entity.type
_entity.pdbx_description
1 polymer ?
#
loop_
_entity_poly.entity_id
_entity_poly.type
_entity_poly.pdbx_seq_one_letter_code
_entity_poly.pdbx_strand_id
1 'polypeptide(L)'
;MNHTQTHAEDIQDMMAAIVGLADLLEQDGCREGSEDDPQMLGRFHRGCMVTAIKHLSHHASSRADTILELEARKAAGAGGDV
;
A
#
# COMPACT_ATOMS: atom_id res chain seq x y z
N MET A 1 6.40 9.45 21.49
CA MET A 1 5.48 8.75 20.56
C MET A 1 6.05 7.36 20.31
N ASN A 2 5.23 6.32 20.30
CA ASN A 2 5.66 4.92 20.26
C ASN A 2 5.96 4.53 18.80
N HIS A 3 7.23 4.27 18.44
CA HIS A 3 7.66 4.09 17.05
C HIS A 3 6.89 2.99 16.29
N THR A 4 6.48 1.92 16.97
CA THR A 4 5.70 0.82 16.38
C THR A 4 4.30 1.28 15.96
N GLN A 5 3.70 2.20 16.71
CA GLN A 5 2.36 2.74 16.41
C GLN A 5 2.39 3.58 15.14
N THR A 6 3.43 4.40 14.97
CA THR A 6 3.66 5.20 13.76
C THR A 6 3.88 4.33 12.52
N HIS A 7 4.56 3.18 12.63
CA HIS A 7 4.76 2.29 11.49
C HIS A 7 3.48 1.57 11.04
N ALA A 8 2.62 1.20 11.98
CA ALA A 8 1.34 0.58 11.66
C ALA A 8 0.39 1.59 10.96
N GLU A 9 0.35 2.83 11.44
CA GLU A 9 -0.39 3.93 10.82
C GLU A 9 0.11 4.21 9.40
N ASP A 10 1.44 4.29 9.19
CA ASP A 10 2.03 4.47 7.85
C ASP A 10 1.61 3.34 6.88
N ILE A 11 1.60 2.09 7.33
CA ILE A 11 1.17 0.94 6.50
C ILE A 11 -0.33 1.03 6.19
N GLN A 12 -1.16 1.40 7.16
CA GLN A 12 -2.60 1.58 6.95
C GLN A 12 -2.88 2.67 5.91
N ASP A 13 -2.18 3.81 5.99
CA ASP A 13 -2.30 4.90 5.03
C ASP A 13 -1.89 4.47 3.61
N MET A 14 -0.80 3.71 3.48
CA MET A 14 -0.38 3.15 2.19
C MET A 14 -1.42 2.18 1.62
N MET A 15 -2.00 1.31 2.46
CA MET A 15 -3.05 0.38 2.02
C MET A 15 -4.33 1.11 1.61
N ALA A 16 -4.73 2.15 2.34
CA ALA A 16 -5.89 2.97 1.98
C ALA A 16 -5.68 3.67 0.62
N ALA A 17 -4.49 4.19 0.37
CA ALA A 17 -4.14 4.78 -0.92
C ALA A 17 -4.16 3.75 -2.07
N ILE A 18 -3.65 2.54 -1.85
CA ILE A 18 -3.71 1.44 -2.84
C ILE A 18 -5.16 1.11 -3.19
N VAL A 19 -6.03 0.95 -2.18
CA VAL A 19 -7.45 0.64 -2.40
C VAL A 19 -8.13 1.74 -3.20
N GLY A 20 -7.97 3.00 -2.81
CA GLY A 20 -8.58 4.12 -3.54
C GLY A 20 -8.10 4.21 -5.00
N LEU A 21 -6.83 3.93 -5.27
CA LEU A 21 -6.30 3.88 -6.64
C LEU A 21 -6.85 2.70 -7.44
N ALA A 22 -7.01 1.54 -6.82
CA ALA A 22 -7.59 0.35 -7.45
C ALA A 22 -9.07 0.56 -7.78
N ASP A 23 -9.84 1.15 -6.85
CA ASP A 23 -11.25 1.49 -7.04
C ASP A 23 -11.44 2.44 -8.23
N LEU A 24 -10.57 3.46 -8.37
CA LEU A 24 -10.60 4.36 -9.52
C LEU A 24 -10.35 3.64 -10.85
N LEU A 25 -9.43 2.68 -10.87
CA LEU A 25 -9.15 1.86 -12.05
C LEU A 25 -10.32 0.92 -12.38
N GLU A 26 -10.95 0.33 -11.36
CA GLU A 26 -12.12 -0.55 -11.53
C GLU A 26 -13.33 0.23 -12.04
N GLN A 27 -13.59 1.41 -11.49
CA GLN A 27 -14.68 2.29 -11.95
C GLN A 27 -14.49 2.74 -13.39
N ASP A 28 -13.26 3.06 -13.80
CA ASP A 28 -12.94 3.39 -15.19
C ASP A 28 -13.10 2.17 -16.12
N GLY A 29 -12.66 0.99 -15.69
CA GLY A 29 -12.82 -0.26 -16.44
C GLY A 29 -14.28 -0.73 -16.58
N CYS A 30 -15.11 -0.54 -15.55
CA CYS A 30 -16.55 -0.87 -15.60
C CYS A 30 -17.32 0.00 -16.61
N ARG A 31 -16.82 1.20 -16.93
CA ARG A 31 -17.44 2.10 -17.92
C ARG A 31 -17.14 1.72 -19.37
N GLU A 32 -16.10 0.90 -19.62
CA GLU A 32 -15.71 0.47 -20.98
C GLU A 32 -16.77 -0.40 -21.69
N GLY A 33 -17.80 -0.86 -20.98
CA GLY A 33 -18.92 -1.64 -21.54
C GLY A 33 -20.09 -0.82 -22.09
N SER A 34 -20.10 0.51 -21.92
CA SER A 34 -21.12 1.37 -22.51
C SER A 34 -20.49 2.15 -23.66
N GLU A 35 -20.95 1.90 -24.89
CA GLU A 35 -20.41 2.49 -26.12
C GLU A 35 -20.46 4.03 -26.15
N ASP A 36 -21.21 4.64 -25.22
CA ASP A 36 -21.42 6.09 -25.11
C ASP A 36 -20.67 6.77 -23.94
N ASP A 37 -19.98 6.04 -23.05
CA ASP A 37 -19.22 6.68 -21.96
C ASP A 37 -17.76 6.93 -22.37
N PRO A 38 -17.31 8.19 -22.41
CA PRO A 38 -15.89 8.46 -22.57
C PRO A 38 -15.11 7.92 -21.36
N GLN A 39 -14.05 7.16 -21.63
CA GLN A 39 -13.10 6.73 -20.59
C GLN A 39 -12.65 7.94 -19.77
N MET A 40 -12.81 7.87 -18.45
CA MET A 40 -12.44 8.96 -17.54
C MET A 40 -10.92 9.10 -17.48
N LEU A 41 -10.20 7.97 -17.58
CA LEU A 41 -8.75 7.91 -17.51
C LEU A 41 -8.13 7.50 -18.85
N GLY A 42 -7.30 8.39 -19.40
CA GLY A 42 -6.40 8.01 -20.49
C GLY A 42 -5.38 6.93 -20.09
N ARG A 43 -4.80 6.22 -21.08
CA ARG A 43 -3.78 5.16 -20.86
C ARG A 43 -2.60 5.62 -20.00
N PHE A 44 -2.17 6.87 -20.16
CA PHE A 44 -1.11 7.46 -19.35
C PHE A 44 -1.46 7.49 -17.85
N HIS A 45 -2.64 8.01 -17.50
CA HIS A 45 -3.10 8.08 -16.11
C HIS A 45 -3.20 6.70 -15.47
N ARG A 46 -3.73 5.71 -16.21
CA ARG A 46 -3.78 4.32 -15.75
C ARG A 46 -2.39 3.75 -15.49
N GLY A 47 -1.42 4.01 -16.38
CA GLY A 47 -0.02 3.65 -16.18
C GLY A 47 0.60 4.27 -14.91
N CYS A 48 0.31 5.54 -14.65
CA CYS A 48 0.74 6.23 -13.44
C CYS A 48 0.14 5.60 -12.17
N MET A 49 -1.17 5.33 -12.17
CA MET A 49 -1.86 4.71 -11.03
C MET A 49 -1.34 3.31 -10.74
N VAL A 50 -1.18 2.46 -11.76
CA VAL A 50 -0.60 1.11 -11.61
C VAL A 50 0.83 1.18 -11.05
N THR A 51 1.63 2.16 -11.50
CA THR A 51 2.99 2.35 -10.99
C THR A 51 2.98 2.80 -9.52
N ALA A 52 2.09 3.71 -9.16
CA ALA A 52 1.91 4.16 -7.78
C ALA A 52 1.48 3.01 -6.86
N ILE A 53 0.51 2.19 -7.27
CA ILE A 53 0.06 0.99 -6.54
C ILE A 53 1.25 0.05 -6.28
N LYS A 54 2.04 -0.25 -7.32
CA LYS A 54 3.22 -1.12 -7.18
C LYS A 54 4.25 -0.55 -6.20
N HIS A 55 4.52 0.76 -6.31
CA HIS A 55 5.48 1.42 -5.44
C HIS A 55 5.03 1.41 -3.97
N LEU A 56 3.77 1.76 -3.71
CA LEU A 56 3.18 1.72 -2.37
C LEU A 56 3.18 0.29 -1.80
N SER A 57 2.85 -0.71 -2.61
CA SER A 57 2.85 -2.11 -2.19
C SER A 57 4.25 -2.59 -1.79
N HIS A 58 5.28 -2.25 -2.58
CA HIS A 58 6.67 -2.56 -2.23
C HIS A 58 7.11 -1.86 -0.95
N HIS A 59 6.74 -0.58 -0.78
CA HIS A 59 7.11 0.17 0.41
C HIS A 59 6.42 -0.37 1.67
N ALA A 60 5.13 -0.73 1.59
CA ALA A 60 4.40 -1.38 2.67
C ALA A 60 5.02 -2.73 3.05
N SER A 61 5.39 -3.56 2.06
CA SER A 61 6.07 -4.83 2.32
C SER A 61 7.41 -4.63 3.03
N SER A 62 8.25 -3.72 2.52
CA SER A 62 9.57 -3.45 3.13
C SER A 62 9.44 -2.89 4.55
N ARG A 63 8.42 -2.07 4.82
CA ARG A 63 8.11 -1.60 6.17
C ARG A 63 7.67 -2.75 7.09
N ALA A 64 6.81 -3.65 6.61
CA ALA A 64 6.39 -4.82 7.37
C ALA A 64 7.59 -5.71 7.74
N ASP A 65 8.49 -5.98 6.80
CA ASP A 65 9.73 -6.73 7.05
C ASP A 65 10.59 -6.07 8.12
N THR A 66 10.74 -4.74 8.06
CA THR A 66 11.50 -3.97 9.05
C THR A 66 10.87 -4.08 10.45
N ILE A 67 9.54 -4.04 10.56
CA ILE A 67 8.83 -4.19 11.84
C ILE A 67 9.07 -5.59 12.40
N LEU A 68 8.94 -6.64 11.58
CA LEU A 68 9.18 -8.02 11.98
C LEU A 68 10.62 -8.23 12.49
N GLU A 69 11.60 -7.64 11.80
CA GLU A 69 12.99 -7.67 12.26
C GLU A 69 13.18 -6.97 13.62
N LEU A 70 12.56 -5.79 13.82
CA LEU A 70 12.64 -5.05 15.08
C LEU A 70 11.99 -5.82 16.23
N GLU A 71 10.84 -6.45 15.99
CA GLU A 71 10.15 -7.29 16.96
C GLU A 71 10.97 -8.54 17.32
N ALA A 72 11.58 -9.19 16.33
CA ALA A 72 12.46 -10.35 16.55
C ALA A 72 13.69 -9.98 17.40
N ARG A 73 14.33 -8.83 17.12
CA ARG A 73 15.47 -8.33 17.93
C ARG A 73 15.05 -7.99 19.36
N LYS A 74 13.87 -7.40 19.54
CA LYS A 74 13.32 -7.10 20.88
C LYS A 74 13.04 -8.38 21.67
N ALA A 75 12.47 -9.41 21.03
CA ALA A 75 12.23 -10.70 21.66
C ALA A 75 13.55 -11.41 22.05
N ALA A 76 14.57 -11.36 21.19
CA ALA A 76 15.87 -11.96 21.47
C ALA A 76 16.63 -11.26 22.62
N GLY A 77 16.53 -9.94 22.72
CA GLY A 77 17.16 -9.16 23.81
C GLY A 77 16.47 -9.29 25.17
N ALA A 78 15.23 -9.79 25.22
CA ALA A 78 14.47 -9.99 26.47
C ALA A 78 14.71 -11.37 27.12
N GLY A 79 15.45 -12.27 26.47
CA GLY A 79 15.73 -13.63 26.94
C GLY A 79 17.12 -13.84 27.56
N GLY A 80 17.85 -12.77 27.86
CA GLY A 80 19.27 -12.80 28.25
C GLY A 80 19.59 -12.55 29.72
N ASP A 81 18.66 -12.79 30.65
CA ASP A 81 18.91 -12.79 32.10
C ASP A 81 18.35 -14.08 32.73
N VAL A 82 19.18 -15.12 32.78
CA VAL A 82 19.09 -16.25 33.72
C VAL A 82 20.49 -16.77 34.01
#